data_AF-A0AAE3YKK8-F1
#
_entry.id   AF-A0AAE3YKK8-F1
#
_cell.length_a   1.000
_cell.length_b   1.000
_cell.length_c   1.000
_cell.angle_alpha   90.00
_cell.angle_beta   90.00
_cell.angle_gamma   90.00
#
_symmetry.space_group_name_H-M   'P 1'
#
loop_
_entity.id
_entity.type
_entity.pdbx_description
1 polymer ?
#
loop_
_entity_poly.entity_id
_entity_poly.type
_entity_poly.pdbx_seq_one_letter_code
_entity_poly.pdbx_strand_id
1 'polypeptide(L)'
;MDSPDAVTRGPRAGRIAVVAVLALLVLAVLTGRWLSPNLLLGTRTTELSCRDGLCVEQVRRGETLILAPYDRIRVGVRGGARAYVADNPFGDSPLTVEWAGGGVRITDGTATLSWDAAVLARLGD
;
A
#
# COMPACT_ATOMS: atom_id res chain seq x y z
N MET A 1 -3.81 -15.23 67.14
CA MET A 1 -4.55 -14.75 65.96
C MET A 1 -3.75 -13.58 65.43
N ASP A 2 -2.85 -13.85 64.48
CA ASP A 2 -2.02 -12.83 63.85
C ASP A 2 -2.85 -12.10 62.78
N SER A 3 -2.87 -10.78 62.88
CA SER A 3 -3.53 -9.88 61.94
C SER A 3 -2.61 -9.71 60.72
N PRO A 4 -3.07 -9.88 59.47
CA PRO A 4 -2.21 -9.66 58.32
C PRO A 4 -1.97 -8.16 58.12
N ASP A 5 -0.71 -7.75 58.18
CA ASP A 5 -0.26 -6.41 57.84
C ASP A 5 -0.65 -6.09 56.39
N ALA A 6 -1.54 -5.11 56.23
CA ALA A 6 -1.85 -4.52 54.94
C ALA A 6 -0.62 -3.75 54.46
N VAL A 7 0.09 -4.31 53.46
CA VAL A 7 1.16 -3.60 52.75
C VAL A 7 0.54 -2.41 52.03
N THR A 8 0.56 -1.25 52.68
CA THR A 8 0.21 0.03 52.08
C THR A 8 1.20 0.35 50.96
N ARG A 9 0.84 0.07 49.71
CA ARG A 9 1.52 0.62 48.54
C ARG A 9 1.45 2.14 48.61
N GLY A 10 2.54 2.76 49.05
CA GLY A 10 2.65 4.20 49.15
C GLY A 10 2.49 4.91 47.79
N PRO A 11 2.19 6.22 47.80
CA PRO A 11 1.93 7.05 46.61
C PRO A 11 3.08 7.11 45.60
N ARG A 12 4.26 6.60 45.97
CA ARG A 12 5.45 6.48 45.11
C ARG A 12 5.26 5.42 44.01
N ALA A 13 4.56 4.32 44.30
CA ALA A 13 4.32 3.26 43.31
C ALA A 13 3.40 3.73 42.17
N GLY A 14 2.37 4.53 42.48
CA GLY A 14 1.49 5.12 41.48
C GLY A 14 2.20 6.11 40.56
N ARG A 15 3.10 6.94 41.11
CA ARG A 15 3.90 7.89 40.30
C ARG A 15 4.87 7.18 39.35
N ILE A 16 5.50 6.09 39.80
CA ILE A 16 6.39 5.29 38.95
C ILE A 16 5.61 4.65 37.79
N ALA A 17 4.40 4.12 38.07
CA ALA A 17 3.55 3.56 37.03
C ALA A 17 3.14 4.60 35.97
N VAL A 18 2.74 5.80 36.39
CA VAL A 18 2.36 6.89 35.47
C VAL A 18 3.55 7.31 34.60
N VAL A 19 4.74 7.46 35.20
CA VAL A 19 5.96 7.80 34.46
C VAL A 19 6.35 6.71 33.47
N ALA A 20 6.22 5.43 33.84
CA ALA A 20 6.49 4.31 32.94
C ALA A 20 5.52 4.27 31.75
N VAL A 21 4.23 4.52 31.96
CA VAL A 21 3.23 4.60 30.88
C VAL A 21 3.50 5.80 29.97
N LEU A 22 3.82 6.96 30.53
CA LEU A 22 4.20 8.14 29.74
C LEU A 22 5.48 7.90 28.94
N ALA A 23 6.49 7.26 29.54
CA ALA A 23 7.72 6.90 28.85
C ALA A 23 7.46 5.91 27.70
N LEU A 24 6.57 4.92 27.89
CA LEU A 24 6.15 4.00 26.84
C LEU A 24 5.37 4.71 25.72
N LEU A 25 4.47 5.63 26.05
CA LEU A 25 3.73 6.43 25.05
C LEU A 25 4.66 7.34 24.25
N VAL A 26 5.59 8.03 24.92
CA VAL A 26 6.59 8.87 24.26
C VAL A 26 7.52 8.02 23.41
N LEU A 27 7.96 6.86 23.92
CA LEU A 27 8.76 5.92 23.15
C LEU A 27 7.98 5.43 21.92
N ALA A 28 6.69 5.10 22.03
CA ALA A 28 5.85 4.72 20.90
C ALA A 28 5.66 5.84 19.87
N VAL A 29 5.55 7.10 20.32
CA VAL A 29 5.45 8.26 19.42
C VAL A 29 6.79 8.53 18.71
N LEU A 30 7.90 8.43 19.43
CA LEU A 30 9.24 8.65 18.89
C LEU A 30 9.67 7.50 17.98
N THR A 31 9.43 6.24 18.35
CA THR A 31 9.72 5.07 17.51
C THR A 31 8.72 4.93 16.37
N GLY A 32 7.46 5.35 16.53
CA GLY A 32 6.48 5.41 15.45
C GLY A 32 6.88 6.37 14.33
N ARG A 33 7.66 7.40 14.65
CA ARG A 33 8.24 8.35 13.68
C ARG A 33 9.48 7.80 12.95
N TRP A 34 10.19 6.84 13.57
CA TRP A 34 11.37 6.17 13.01
C TRP A 34 11.06 4.81 12.35
N LEU A 35 9.93 4.18 12.69
CA LEU A 35 9.20 3.19 11.91
C LEU A 35 8.57 3.86 10.68
N SER A 36 9.47 4.43 9.89
CA SER A 36 9.32 4.95 8.55
C SER A 36 8.72 3.89 7.60
N PRO A 37 8.22 4.30 6.44
CA PRO A 37 6.82 4.32 5.96
C PRO A 37 6.17 2.94 5.71
N ASN A 38 6.81 1.86 6.13
CA ASN A 38 6.44 0.47 5.82
C ASN A 38 5.44 -0.14 6.82
N LEU A 39 4.91 0.66 7.75
CA LEU A 39 3.71 0.32 8.51
C LEU A 39 2.41 0.50 7.67
N LEU A 40 2.56 0.66 6.35
CA LEU A 40 1.52 0.48 5.34
C LEU A 40 1.57 -0.96 4.81
N LEU A 41 1.03 -1.89 5.59
CA LEU A 41 0.48 -3.14 5.07
C LEU A 41 -0.65 -2.78 4.09
N GLY A 42 -0.36 -2.55 2.82
CA GLY A 42 -1.44 -2.28 1.88
C GLY A 42 -1.00 -1.64 0.58
N THR A 43 -0.78 -2.48 -0.43
CA THR A 43 -0.79 -2.09 -1.85
C THR A 43 0.27 -1.05 -2.27
N ARG A 44 1.33 -1.53 -2.91
CA ARG A 44 2.30 -0.71 -3.64
C ARG A 44 1.79 -0.46 -5.05
N THR A 45 1.82 0.79 -5.48
CA THR A 45 1.51 1.19 -6.86
C THR A 45 2.76 1.75 -7.51
N THR A 46 3.13 1.23 -8.68
CA THR A 46 4.30 1.65 -9.46
C THR A 46 3.81 2.19 -10.80
N GLU A 47 4.06 3.47 -11.09
CA GLU A 47 3.78 4.04 -12.41
C GLU A 47 4.78 3.45 -13.43
N LEU A 48 4.27 2.81 -14.48
CA LEU A 48 5.09 2.24 -15.55
C LEU A 48 5.29 3.23 -16.70
N SER A 49 4.22 3.91 -17.11
CA SER A 49 4.25 4.88 -18.20
C SER A 49 3.00 5.75 -18.19
N CYS A 50 3.11 7.02 -18.56
CA CYS A 50 1.95 7.89 -18.79
C CYS A 50 2.06 8.64 -20.10
N ARG A 51 0.90 8.83 -20.74
CA ARG A 51 0.75 9.61 -21.97
C ARG A 51 -0.64 10.25 -21.99
N ASP A 52 -0.70 11.52 -22.38
CA ASP A 52 -1.95 12.27 -22.62
C ASP A 52 -2.98 12.18 -21.46
N GLY A 53 -2.49 12.22 -20.22
CA GLY A 53 -3.34 12.17 -19.02
C GLY A 53 -3.76 10.76 -18.59
N LEU A 54 -3.45 9.72 -19.37
CA LEU A 54 -3.60 8.32 -19.00
C LEU A 54 -2.28 7.77 -18.45
N CYS A 55 -2.38 6.86 -17.48
CA CYS A 55 -1.27 6.21 -16.83
C CYS A 55 -1.48 4.70 -16.76
N VAL A 56 -0.42 3.97 -17.06
CA VAL A 56 -0.28 2.55 -16.77
C VAL A 56 0.45 2.40 -15.44
N GLU A 57 -0.16 1.68 -14.52
CA GLU A 57 0.37 1.42 -13.19
C GLU A 57 0.36 -0.08 -12.90
N GLN A 58 1.39 -0.57 -12.21
CA GLN A 58 1.38 -1.89 -11.60
C GLN A 58 0.99 -1.75 -10.13
N VAL A 59 -0.04 -2.49 -9.71
CA VAL A 59 -0.61 -2.45 -8.37
C VAL A 59 -0.38 -3.80 -7.72
N ARG A 60 0.55 -3.86 -6.76
CA ARG A 60 0.94 -5.08 -6.04
C ARG A 60 0.59 -4.98 -4.57
N ARG A 61 -0.20 -5.91 -4.06
CA ARG A 61 -0.45 -6.08 -2.63
C ARG A 61 0.28 -7.32 -2.13
N GLY A 62 1.23 -7.10 -1.21
CA GLY A 62 1.89 -8.19 -0.50
C GLY A 62 0.92 -8.96 0.41
N GLU A 63 1.29 -10.18 0.75
CA GLU A 63 0.50 -11.01 1.66
C GLU A 63 0.42 -10.37 3.05
N THR A 64 -0.77 -10.40 3.64
CA THR A 64 -1.00 -9.96 5.02
C THR A 64 -1.82 -11.03 5.74
N LEU A 65 -1.84 -11.00 7.07
CA LEU A 65 -2.61 -11.96 7.89
C LEU A 65 -4.11 -12.05 7.56
N ILE A 66 -4.69 -11.06 6.84
CA ILE A 66 -6.13 -10.92 6.65
C ILE A 66 -6.53 -10.80 5.16
N LEU A 67 -5.63 -10.32 4.30
CA LEU A 67 -5.94 -10.02 2.89
C LEU A 67 -5.09 -10.86 1.94
N ALA A 68 -5.74 -11.45 0.95
CA ALA A 68 -5.09 -12.18 -0.13
C ALA A 68 -4.18 -11.25 -0.96
N PRO A 69 -3.01 -11.75 -1.41
CA PRO A 69 -2.13 -11.00 -2.29
C PRO A 69 -2.77 -10.86 -3.68
N TYR A 70 -2.39 -9.81 -4.39
CA TYR A 70 -2.65 -9.68 -5.82
C TYR A 70 -1.59 -8.84 -6.51
N ASP A 71 -1.43 -9.06 -7.80
CA ASP A 71 -0.62 -8.25 -8.70
C ASP A 71 -1.44 -7.94 -9.94
N ARG A 72 -1.62 -6.65 -10.23
CA ARG A 72 -2.55 -6.18 -11.26
C ARG A 72 -1.92 -5.08 -12.07
N ILE A 73 -2.28 -5.04 -13.35
CA ILE A 73 -2.00 -3.91 -14.24
C ILE A 73 -3.26 -3.05 -14.31
N ARG A 74 -3.06 -1.75 -14.12
CA ARG A 74 -4.10 -0.73 -14.13
C ARG A 74 -3.81 0.28 -15.22
N VAL A 75 -4.81 0.66 -16.00
CA VAL A 75 -4.75 1.77 -16.96
C VAL A 75 -5.86 2.75 -16.63
N GLY A 76 -5.52 3.97 -16.24
CA GLY A 76 -6.49 4.95 -15.74
C GLY A 76 -6.08 6.39 -15.96
N VAL A 77 -6.99 7.31 -15.66
CA VAL A 77 -6.69 8.75 -15.68
C VAL A 77 -5.74 9.08 -14.52
N ARG A 78 -4.69 9.86 -14.79
CA ARG A 78 -3.73 10.28 -13.76
C ARG A 78 -4.45 11.01 -12.63
N GLY A 79 -4.32 10.50 -11.41
CA GLY A 79 -5.02 11.02 -10.23
C GLY A 79 -6.53 10.79 -10.21
N GLY A 80 -7.07 10.07 -11.19
CA GLY A 80 -8.49 9.73 -11.29
C GLY A 80 -8.85 8.42 -10.58
N ALA A 81 -10.12 8.29 -10.22
CA ALA A 81 -10.68 7.07 -9.63
C ALA A 81 -10.97 5.98 -10.69
N ARG A 82 -11.17 6.38 -11.95
CA ARG A 82 -11.56 5.48 -13.05
C ARG A 82 -10.34 4.83 -13.67
N ALA A 83 -10.38 3.51 -13.79
CA ALA A 83 -9.36 2.74 -14.47
C ALA A 83 -9.90 1.39 -14.94
N TYR A 84 -9.29 0.87 -15.99
CA TYR A 84 -9.36 -0.54 -16.31
C TYR A 84 -8.28 -1.30 -15.57
N VAL A 85 -8.60 -2.51 -15.13
CA VAL A 85 -7.72 -3.33 -14.32
C VAL A 85 -7.75 -4.76 -14.84
N ALA A 86 -6.58 -5.38 -14.96
CA ALA A 86 -6.41 -6.79 -15.25
C ALA A 86 -5.40 -7.40 -14.27
N ASP A 87 -5.49 -8.70 -14.00
CA ASP A 87 -4.43 -9.40 -13.29
C ASP A 87 -3.14 -9.38 -14.10
N ASN A 88 -1.99 -9.30 -13.43
CA ASN A 88 -0.68 -9.20 -14.09
C ASN A 88 -0.20 -10.58 -14.57
N PRO A 89 -0.17 -10.86 -15.88
CA PRO A 89 0.32 -12.14 -16.40
C PRO A 89 1.85 -12.20 -16.50
N PHE A 90 2.55 -11.08 -16.31
CA PHE A 90 3.98 -10.94 -16.60
C PHE A 90 4.89 -11.26 -15.39
N GLY A 91 4.32 -11.42 -14.20
CA GLY A 91 5.10 -11.61 -12.97
C GLY A 91 6.06 -10.44 -12.69
N ASP A 92 7.35 -10.75 -12.53
CA ASP A 92 8.44 -9.79 -12.29
C ASP A 92 9.26 -9.47 -13.55
N SER A 93 8.82 -9.92 -14.73
CA SER A 93 9.52 -9.66 -15.99
C SER A 93 9.60 -8.15 -16.30
N PRO A 94 10.67 -7.70 -16.98
CA PRO A 94 10.75 -6.31 -17.45
C PRO A 94 9.65 -6.05 -18.49
N LEU A 95 8.90 -4.97 -18.28
CA LEU A 95 7.74 -4.63 -19.10
C LEU A 95 8.06 -3.51 -20.09
N THR A 96 7.62 -3.68 -21.33
CA THR A 96 7.58 -2.61 -22.33
C THR A 96 6.15 -2.10 -22.46
N VAL A 97 5.97 -0.78 -22.37
CA VAL A 97 4.67 -0.13 -22.59
C VAL A 97 4.71 0.66 -23.90
N GLU A 98 3.86 0.28 -24.83
CA GLU A 98 3.70 0.92 -26.13
C GLU A 98 2.34 1.61 -26.21
N TRP A 99 2.37 2.89 -26.57
CA TRP A 99 1.17 3.67 -26.81
C TRP A 99 1.05 3.92 -28.31
N ALA A 100 0.01 3.36 -28.93
CA ALA A 100 -0.21 3.46 -30.37
C ALA A 100 -1.70 3.64 -30.68
N GLY A 101 -2.02 4.55 -31.59
CA GLY A 101 -3.39 4.77 -32.06
C GLY A 101 -4.40 5.16 -30.96
N GLY A 102 -3.95 5.76 -29.85
CA GLY A 102 -4.78 6.09 -28.68
C GLY A 102 -5.06 4.91 -27.74
N GLY A 103 -4.58 3.71 -28.06
CA GLY A 103 -4.58 2.55 -27.18
C GLY A 103 -3.25 2.37 -26.45
N VAL A 104 -3.19 1.34 -25.60
CA VAL A 104 -1.97 0.92 -24.92
C VAL A 104 -1.77 -0.59 -25.02
N ARG A 105 -0.52 -0.99 -25.25
CA ARG A 105 -0.05 -2.36 -25.25
C ARG A 105 1.08 -2.50 -24.24
N ILE A 106 1.05 -3.59 -23.48
CA ILE A 106 2.05 -3.92 -22.47
C ILE A 106 2.52 -5.34 -22.74
N THR A 107 3.82 -5.55 -22.79
CA THR A 107 4.42 -6.85 -23.11
C THR A 107 5.74 -7.06 -22.38
N ASP A 108 6.03 -8.31 -22.03
CA ASP A 108 7.35 -8.77 -21.58
C ASP A 108 8.12 -9.51 -22.69
N GLY A 109 7.60 -9.48 -23.92
CA GLY A 109 8.10 -10.23 -25.08
C GLY A 109 7.46 -11.61 -25.27
N THR A 110 6.73 -12.15 -24.29
CA THR A 110 6.08 -13.46 -24.35
C THR A 110 4.55 -13.36 -24.27
N ALA A 111 4.05 -12.52 -23.37
CA ALA A 111 2.64 -12.22 -23.21
C ALA A 111 2.37 -10.78 -23.63
N THR A 112 1.12 -10.48 -23.95
CA THR A 112 0.68 -9.11 -24.27
C THR A 112 -0.68 -8.83 -23.64
N LEU A 113 -0.77 -7.70 -22.94
CA LEU A 113 -2.02 -7.08 -22.53
C LEU A 113 -2.24 -5.83 -23.37
N SER A 114 -3.48 -5.60 -23.81
CA SER A 114 -3.81 -4.42 -24.60
C SER A 114 -5.19 -3.87 -24.27
N TRP A 115 -5.29 -2.54 -24.27
CA TRP A 115 -6.55 -1.81 -24.25
C TRP A 115 -6.60 -0.90 -25.47
N ASP A 116 -7.62 -1.11 -26.30
CA ASP A 116 -7.80 -0.32 -27.52
C ASP A 116 -8.29 1.09 -27.19
N ALA A 117 -8.08 2.02 -28.12
CA ALA A 117 -8.46 3.43 -27.95
C ALA A 117 -9.94 3.61 -27.60
N ALA A 118 -10.84 2.84 -28.23
CA ALA A 118 -12.27 2.90 -27.97
C ALA A 118 -12.63 2.47 -26.53
N VAL A 119 -11.84 1.58 -25.93
CA VAL A 119 -12.00 1.18 -24.53
C VAL A 119 -11.51 2.32 -23.64
N LEU A 120 -10.29 2.82 -23.89
CA LEU A 120 -9.70 3.88 -23.08
C LEU A 120 -10.47 5.21 -23.14
N ALA A 121 -11.09 5.54 -24.27
CA ALA A 121 -11.90 6.75 -24.42
C ALA A 121 -13.03 6.84 -23.39
N ARG A 122 -13.62 5.68 -23.01
CA ARG A 122 -14.69 5.59 -22.00
C ARG A 122 -14.25 5.93 -20.57
N LEU A 123 -12.96 6.11 -20.32
CA LEU A 123 -12.48 6.64 -19.03
C LEU A 123 -12.73 8.15 -18.92
N GLY A 124 -12.77 8.86 -20.06
CA GLY A 124 -13.00 10.30 -20.14
C GLY A 124 -14.47 10.72 -20.20
N ASP A 125 -15.37 9.81 -20.59
CA ASP A 125 -16.84 10.02 -20.67
C ASP A 125 -17.52 10.01 -19.30
#